data_AF-A0A1V6BU38-F1
#
_entry.id   AF-A0A1V6BU38-F1
#
_cell.length_a   1.000
_cell.length_b   1.000
_cell.length_c   1.000
_cell.angle_alpha   90.00
_cell.angle_beta   90.00
_cell.angle_gamma   90.00
#
_symmetry.space_group_name_H-M   'P 1'
#
loop_
_entity.id
_entity.type
_entity.pdbx_description
1 polymer ?
#
loop_
_entity_poly.entity_id
_entity_poly.type
_entity_poly.pdbx_seq_one_letter_code
_entity_poly.pdbx_strand_id
1 'polypeptide(L)'
;MLLLAAQTFRARGQDMMYVEILNPFNFGKVAVTGWSGSVSIQVANGNFNRLATGDVVLKDVGNYSPATIQISLDKRAKNYKLTQIVPPNQVTLTRQSGSQTITISNITYWPVPNYHHLKHNPLTIYLGGTIQLSDYLTNPGGIYNGTMTLTIVYE
;
A
#
# COMPACT_ATOMS: atom_id res chain seq x y z
N MET A 1 18.50 -9.87 -7.25
CA MET A 1 17.05 -10.11 -7.45
C MET A 1 16.34 -9.85 -6.13
N LEU A 2 15.24 -9.09 -6.11
CA LEU A 2 14.76 -8.42 -4.90
C LEU A 2 13.24 -8.56 -4.73
N LEU A 3 12.77 -8.87 -3.52
CA LEU A 3 11.36 -9.05 -3.16
C LEU A 3 11.05 -8.20 -1.92
N LEU A 4 10.04 -7.33 -2.01
CA LEU A 4 9.56 -6.46 -0.93
C LEU A 4 8.17 -6.96 -0.50
N ALA A 5 8.00 -7.30 0.77
CA ALA A 5 6.69 -7.67 1.35
C ALA A 5 6.62 -7.19 2.80
N ALA A 6 5.58 -6.45 3.17
CA ALA A 6 5.32 -6.02 4.56
C ALA A 6 4.36 -6.98 5.29
N GLN A 7 4.38 -6.97 6.62
CA GLN A 7 3.53 -7.83 7.46
C GLN A 7 2.13 -7.24 7.69
N THR A 8 1.18 -8.09 8.09
CA THR A 8 -0.22 -7.74 8.34
C THR A 8 -0.39 -7.13 9.75
N PHE A 9 -1.26 -6.12 9.90
CA PHE A 9 -1.59 -5.49 11.19
C PHE A 9 -3.10 -5.34 11.33
N ARG A 10 -3.61 -5.46 12.57
CA ARG A 10 -5.02 -5.22 12.94
C ARG A 10 -5.11 -4.03 13.89
N ALA A 11 -5.81 -2.98 13.49
CA ALA A 11 -6.16 -1.85 14.37
C ALA A 11 -7.64 -1.91 14.78
N ARG A 12 -7.94 -1.69 16.05
CA ARG A 12 -9.31 -1.59 16.60
C ARG A 12 -9.62 -0.12 16.92
N GLY A 13 -10.62 0.45 16.23
CA GLY A 13 -11.16 1.77 16.55
C GLY A 13 -12.16 1.76 17.73
N GLN A 14 -12.50 2.94 18.25
CA GLN A 14 -13.42 3.13 19.39
C GLN A 14 -14.80 2.46 19.19
N ASP A 15 -15.25 2.29 17.95
CA ASP A 15 -16.59 1.82 17.60
C ASP A 15 -16.67 0.39 17.05
N MET A 16 -15.73 -0.47 17.45
CA MET A 16 -15.65 -1.85 16.96
C MET A 16 -15.39 -1.97 15.44
N MET A 17 -14.74 -0.95 14.87
CA MET A 17 -14.21 -0.99 13.52
C MET A 17 -12.84 -1.69 13.50
N TYR A 18 -12.66 -2.58 12.54
CA TYR A 18 -11.43 -3.32 12.30
C TYR A 18 -10.83 -2.92 10.95
N VAL A 19 -9.54 -2.61 10.95
CA VAL A 19 -8.74 -2.39 9.74
C VAL A 19 -7.64 -3.43 9.70
N GLU A 20 -7.61 -4.23 8.64
CA GLU A 20 -6.65 -5.32 8.44
C GLU A 20 -5.93 -5.14 7.10
N ILE A 21 -4.60 -5.20 7.12
CA ILE A 21 -3.81 -5.31 5.90
C ILE A 21 -3.81 -6.79 5.50
N LEU A 22 -4.45 -7.15 4.40
CA LEU A 22 -4.50 -8.52 3.88
C LEU A 22 -3.25 -8.85 3.07
N ASN A 23 -2.81 -7.89 2.25
CA ASN A 23 -1.58 -8.00 1.45
C ASN A 23 -0.81 -6.69 1.54
N PRO A 24 0.51 -6.73 1.73
CA PRO A 24 1.34 -5.52 1.67
C PRO A 24 1.59 -5.05 0.24
N PHE A 25 2.21 -3.88 0.11
CA PHE A 25 2.82 -3.46 -1.15
C PHE A 25 3.90 -4.46 -1.60
N ASN A 26 3.88 -4.80 -2.89
CA ASN A 26 4.94 -5.52 -3.56
C ASN A 26 5.23 -4.85 -4.91
N PHE A 27 6.35 -4.15 -4.99
CA PHE A 27 6.80 -3.45 -6.20
C PHE A 27 7.48 -4.36 -7.23
N GLY A 28 7.56 -5.66 -6.94
CA GLY A 28 8.19 -6.65 -7.79
C GLY A 28 9.68 -6.46 -7.99
N LYS A 29 10.26 -7.26 -8.88
CA LYS A 29 11.69 -7.20 -9.18
C LYS A 29 11.98 -6.06 -10.15
N VAL A 30 13.05 -5.34 -9.90
CA VAL A 30 13.52 -4.26 -10.78
C VAL A 30 15.02 -4.30 -10.90
N ALA A 31 15.53 -3.64 -11.93
CA ALA A 31 16.94 -3.31 -12.08
C ALA A 31 17.06 -1.80 -12.26
N VAL A 32 18.01 -1.18 -11.58
CA VAL A 32 18.42 0.19 -11.89
C VAL A 32 19.61 0.10 -12.82
N THR A 33 19.49 0.62 -14.03
CA THR A 33 20.49 0.51 -15.11
C THR A 33 21.34 1.77 -15.25
N GLY A 34 21.05 2.80 -14.46
CA GLY A 34 21.69 4.11 -14.48
C GLY A 34 21.68 4.75 -13.09
N TRP A 35 21.31 6.03 -13.01
CA TRP A 35 21.49 6.82 -11.79
C TRP A 35 20.31 6.72 -10.82
N SER A 36 19.09 6.88 -11.34
CA SER A 36 17.88 6.80 -10.54
C SER A 36 16.61 6.69 -11.40
N GLY A 37 15.51 6.32 -10.76
CA GLY A 37 14.18 6.32 -11.34
C GLY A 37 13.14 5.92 -10.30
N SER A 38 11.95 5.55 -10.76
CA SER A 38 10.88 5.18 -9.86
C SER A 38 10.08 3.98 -10.34
N VAL A 39 9.36 3.36 -9.41
CA VAL A 39 8.34 2.34 -9.69
C VAL A 39 7.04 2.78 -9.05
N SER A 40 5.99 2.83 -9.84
CA SER A 40 4.63 3.13 -9.39
C SER A 40 3.75 1.91 -9.52
N ILE A 41 2.93 1.64 -8.51
CA ILE A 41 1.74 0.77 -8.61
C ILE A 41 0.54 1.69 -8.67
N GLN A 42 -0.14 1.70 -9.81
CA GLN A 42 -1.35 2.48 -10.03
C GLN A 42 -2.56 1.61 -9.75
N VAL A 43 -3.53 2.17 -9.03
CA VAL A 43 -4.82 1.54 -8.74
C VAL A 43 -5.92 2.45 -9.28
N ALA A 44 -6.65 1.99 -10.28
CA ALA A 44 -7.74 2.78 -10.86
C ALA A 44 -8.79 1.85 -11.48
N ASN A 45 -10.06 2.07 -11.14
CA ASN A 45 -11.20 1.38 -11.76
C ASN A 45 -11.09 -0.15 -11.80
N GLY A 46 -10.57 -0.75 -10.72
CA GLY A 46 -10.37 -2.19 -10.61
C GLY A 46 -9.17 -2.74 -11.38
N ASN A 47 -8.44 -1.89 -12.11
CA ASN A 47 -7.22 -2.25 -12.80
C ASN A 47 -6.00 -1.85 -11.98
N PHE A 48 -5.01 -2.73 -11.97
CA PHE A 48 -3.71 -2.47 -11.37
C PHE A 48 -2.66 -2.44 -12.47
N ASN A 49 -1.86 -1.38 -12.48
CA ASN A 49 -0.76 -1.24 -13.41
C ASN A 49 0.52 -0.97 -12.64
N ARG A 50 1.65 -1.36 -13.23
CA ARG A 50 2.98 -1.08 -12.70
C ARG A 50 3.81 -0.40 -13.75
N LEU A 51 4.35 0.75 -13.39
CA LEU A 51 5.11 1.61 -14.30
C LEU A 51 6.48 1.87 -13.71
N ALA A 52 7.50 1.88 -14.58
CA ALA A 52 8.81 2.42 -14.26
C ALA A 52 9.07 3.70 -15.05
N THR A 53 9.85 4.59 -14.47
CA THR A 53 10.34 5.81 -15.11
C THR A 53 11.82 6.02 -14.76
N GLY A 54 12.52 6.81 -15.56
CA GLY A 54 13.97 7.01 -15.42
C GLY A 54 14.75 5.73 -15.74
N ASP A 55 15.87 5.53 -15.05
CA ASP A 55 16.80 4.42 -15.30
C ASP A 55 16.37 3.12 -14.61
N VAL A 56 15.08 2.95 -14.32
CA VAL A 56 14.53 1.75 -13.69
C VAL A 56 13.86 0.87 -14.74
N VAL A 57 14.26 -0.39 -14.77
CA VAL A 57 13.69 -1.40 -15.66
C VAL A 57 12.93 -2.43 -14.83
N LEU A 58 11.67 -2.67 -15.17
CA LEU A 58 10.87 -3.72 -14.57
C LEU A 58 11.42 -5.10 -14.98
N LYS A 59 11.63 -5.98 -14.00
CA LYS A 59 12.01 -7.38 -14.21
C LYS A 59 10.88 -8.25 -13.68
N ASP A 60 10.52 -9.31 -14.40
CA ASP A 60 9.38 -10.20 -14.11
C ASP A 60 8.04 -9.45 -13.98
N VAL A 61 7.27 -9.46 -15.07
CA VAL A 61 6.03 -8.67 -15.20
C VAL A 61 4.88 -9.17 -14.32
N GLY A 62 4.99 -10.37 -13.73
CA GLY A 62 3.86 -11.03 -13.04
C GLY A 62 3.84 -10.98 -11.52
N ASN A 63 4.90 -10.52 -10.85
CA ASN A 63 4.96 -10.57 -9.37
C ASN A 63 5.04 -9.16 -8.78
N TYR A 64 3.93 -8.44 -8.80
CA TYR A 64 3.73 -7.17 -8.10
C TYR A 64 2.27 -7.09 -7.62
N SER A 65 2.02 -6.32 -6.56
CA SER A 65 0.66 -6.13 -6.06
C SER A 65 0.52 -4.81 -5.29
N PRO A 66 -0.65 -4.13 -5.39
CA PRO A 66 -1.00 -3.07 -4.46
C PRO A 66 -1.12 -3.63 -3.03
N ALA A 67 -1.08 -2.76 -2.03
CA ALA A 67 -1.48 -3.17 -0.69
C ALA A 67 -2.99 -3.37 -0.64
N THR A 68 -3.46 -4.50 -0.13
CA THR A 68 -4.88 -4.78 0.09
C THR A 68 -5.23 -4.54 1.55
N ILE A 69 -6.21 -3.69 1.80
CA ILE A 69 -6.71 -3.38 3.14
C ILE A 69 -8.19 -3.72 3.19
N GLN A 70 -8.59 -4.44 4.23
CA GLN A 70 -9.99 -4.69 4.55
C GLN A 70 -10.41 -3.84 5.74
N ILE A 71 -11.54 -3.16 5.58
CA ILE A 71 -12.22 -2.40 6.62
C ILE A 71 -13.52 -3.13 6.93
N SER A 72 -13.77 -3.43 8.19
CA SER A 72 -14.96 -4.14 8.62
C SER A 72 -15.47 -3.63 9.96
N LEU A 73 -16.71 -4.00 10.28
CA LEU A 73 -17.32 -3.73 11.58
C LEU A 73 -17.60 -5.04 12.30
N ASP A 74 -17.52 -5.00 13.62
CA ASP A 74 -18.08 -6.05 14.47
C ASP A 74 -19.58 -6.23 14.19
N LYS A 75 -20.07 -7.46 14.32
CA LYS A 75 -21.48 -7.79 14.12
C LYS A 75 -22.41 -7.03 15.08
N ARG A 76 -21.91 -6.62 16.25
CA ARG A 76 -22.65 -5.86 17.26
C ARG A 76 -22.57 -4.35 17.07
N ALA A 77 -21.74 -3.86 16.14
CA ALA A 77 -21.58 -2.43 15.90
C ALA A 77 -22.86 -1.82 15.31
N LYS A 78 -23.02 -0.51 15.53
CA LYS A 78 -24.00 0.29 14.79
C LYS A 78 -23.66 0.26 13.30
N ASN A 79 -24.65 0.47 12.45
CA ASN A 79 -24.39 0.55 11.01
C ASN A 79 -23.78 1.91 10.71
N TYR A 80 -22.46 1.93 10.51
CA TYR A 80 -21.76 3.12 10.06
C TYR A 80 -21.71 3.16 8.54
N LYS A 81 -21.84 4.38 8.02
CA LYS A 81 -21.74 4.68 6.62
C LYS A 81 -20.39 5.34 6.37
N LEU A 82 -19.56 4.70 5.56
CA LEU A 82 -18.24 5.21 5.22
C LEU A 82 -18.38 6.33 4.19
N THR A 83 -17.85 7.50 4.52
CA THR A 83 -17.93 8.70 3.68
C THR A 83 -16.59 9.04 3.04
N GLN A 84 -15.47 8.73 3.72
CA GLN A 84 -14.15 9.04 3.19
C GLN A 84 -13.06 8.13 3.79
N ILE A 85 -12.02 7.89 2.99
CA ILE A 85 -10.75 7.30 3.43
C ILE A 85 -9.66 8.28 3.03
N VAL A 86 -8.76 8.60 3.96
CA VAL A 86 -7.63 9.49 3.71
C VAL A 86 -6.35 8.69 3.95
N PRO A 87 -5.65 8.24 2.88
CA PRO A 87 -4.31 7.67 3.02
C PRO A 87 -3.30 8.74 3.43
N PRO A 88 -2.13 8.36 3.97
CA PRO A 88 -1.08 9.33 4.21
C PRO A 88 -0.48 9.79 2.89
N ASN A 89 0.14 10.97 2.87
CA ASN A 89 0.84 11.47 1.68
C ASN A 89 2.05 10.59 1.33
N GLN A 90 2.75 10.10 2.35
CA GLN A 90 3.92 9.25 2.21
C GLN A 90 4.09 8.32 3.42
N VAL A 91 4.81 7.22 3.22
CA VAL A 91 5.17 6.24 4.24
C VAL A 91 6.64 5.90 4.09
N THR A 92 7.41 6.08 5.15
CA THR A 92 8.82 5.65 5.19
C THR A 92 8.91 4.24 5.77
N LEU A 93 9.63 3.37 5.08
CA LEU A 93 9.88 1.99 5.47
C LEU A 93 11.37 1.78 5.69
N THR A 94 11.73 0.92 6.63
CA THR A 94 13.11 0.55 6.95
C THR A 94 13.35 -0.91 6.57
N ARG A 95 14.50 -1.18 5.95
CA ARG A 95 14.88 -2.53 5.52
C ARG A 95 15.02 -3.46 6.73
N GLN A 96 14.47 -4.66 6.65
CA GLN A 96 14.48 -5.61 7.77
C GLN A 96 15.91 -6.06 8.16
N SER A 97 16.82 -6.13 7.19
CA SER A 97 18.21 -6.58 7.39
C SER A 97 19.22 -5.43 7.37
N GLY A 98 18.82 -4.19 7.63
CA GLY A 98 19.73 -3.04 7.63
C GLY A 98 19.09 -1.73 8.08
N SER A 99 19.78 -0.62 7.80
CA SER A 99 19.32 0.74 8.14
C SER A 99 18.79 1.52 6.93
N GLN A 100 18.84 0.93 5.73
CA GLN A 100 18.36 1.59 4.51
C GLN A 100 16.86 1.82 4.59
N THR A 101 16.42 2.94 4.02
CA THR A 101 15.00 3.32 4.00
C THR A 101 14.52 3.52 2.58
N ILE A 102 13.22 3.31 2.37
CA ILE A 102 12.49 3.65 1.15
C ILE A 102 11.24 4.41 1.57
N THR A 103 10.88 5.43 0.78
CA THR A 103 9.62 6.15 0.96
C THR A 103 8.65 5.77 -0.15
N ILE A 104 7.46 5.31 0.24
CA ILE A 104 6.31 5.20 -0.64
C ILE A 104 5.60 6.55 -0.63
N SER A 105 5.42 7.15 -1.80
CA SER A 105 4.79 8.46 -2.01
C SER A 105 3.65 8.35 -3.02
N ASN A 106 2.92 9.44 -3.24
CA ASN A 106 1.80 9.49 -4.20
C ASN A 106 0.79 8.36 -3.96
N ILE A 107 0.43 8.15 -2.69
CA ILE A 107 -0.44 7.04 -2.29
C ILE A 107 -1.86 7.35 -2.76
N THR A 108 -2.38 6.47 -3.62
CA THR A 108 -3.75 6.53 -4.13
C THR A 108 -4.49 5.28 -3.66
N TYR A 109 -5.83 5.29 -3.73
CA TYR A 109 -6.60 4.11 -3.39
C TYR A 109 -7.84 3.93 -4.27
N TRP A 110 -8.28 2.68 -4.38
CA TRP A 110 -9.51 2.31 -5.07
C TRP A 110 -10.14 1.08 -4.36
N PRO A 111 -11.48 0.94 -4.31
CA PRO A 111 -12.48 1.90 -4.74
C PRO A 111 -12.56 3.11 -3.81
N VAL A 112 -13.02 4.24 -4.34
CA VAL A 112 -13.41 5.39 -3.52
C VAL A 112 -14.79 5.06 -2.92
N PRO A 113 -14.93 5.02 -1.58
CA PRO A 113 -16.19 4.67 -0.96
C PRO A 113 -17.19 5.81 -1.19
N ASN A 114 -18.10 5.61 -2.15
CA ASN A 114 -19.30 6.44 -2.23
C ASN A 114 -20.35 5.84 -1.31
N TYR A 115 -20.41 6.32 -0.07
CA TYR A 115 -21.47 5.98 0.88
C TYR A 115 -21.63 4.47 1.12
N HIS A 116 -20.55 3.81 1.52
CA HIS A 116 -20.53 2.36 1.73
C HIS A 116 -21.02 1.98 3.13
N HIS A 117 -22.06 1.16 3.24
CA HIS A 117 -22.52 0.60 4.52
C HIS A 117 -21.66 -0.59 4.92
N LEU A 118 -20.97 -0.50 6.06
CA LEU A 118 -20.03 -1.54 6.49
C LEU A 118 -20.71 -2.71 7.23
N LYS A 119 -21.94 -2.55 7.72
CA LYS A 119 -22.61 -3.60 8.49
C LYS A 119 -22.88 -4.82 7.62
N HIS A 120 -22.27 -5.95 7.99
CA HIS A 120 -22.29 -7.21 7.23
C HIS A 120 -21.71 -7.12 5.81
N ASN A 121 -21.01 -6.02 5.48
CA ASN A 121 -20.46 -5.78 4.16
C ASN A 121 -19.07 -5.11 4.28
N PRO A 122 -18.02 -5.89 4.60
CA PRO A 122 -16.66 -5.38 4.64
C PRO A 122 -16.26 -4.68 3.34
N LEU A 123 -15.50 -3.59 3.45
CA LEU A 123 -14.94 -2.90 2.31
C LEU A 123 -13.49 -3.33 2.11
N THR A 124 -13.17 -3.79 0.91
CA THR A 124 -11.77 -4.03 0.50
C THR A 124 -11.31 -2.87 -0.38
N ILE A 125 -10.20 -2.24 0.01
CA ILE A 125 -9.51 -1.23 -0.79
C ILE A 125 -8.11 -1.72 -1.19
N TYR A 126 -7.62 -1.14 -2.27
CA TYR A 126 -6.29 -1.36 -2.82
C TYR A 126 -5.55 -0.03 -2.80
N LEU A 127 -4.38 0.01 -2.18
CA LEU A 127 -3.50 1.17 -2.20
C LEU A 127 -2.46 1.03 -3.31
N GLY A 128 -2.37 2.07 -4.13
CA GLY A 128 -1.25 2.32 -5.04
C GLY A 128 -0.23 3.26 -4.40
N GLY A 129 0.92 3.41 -5.03
CA GLY A 129 1.99 4.26 -4.54
C GLY A 129 3.23 4.18 -5.39
N THR A 130 4.18 5.08 -5.12
CA THR A 130 5.43 5.23 -5.88
C THR A 130 6.62 5.13 -4.96
N ILE A 131 7.62 4.34 -5.34
CA ILE A 131 8.95 4.32 -4.70
C ILE A 131 9.99 4.94 -5.63
N GLN A 132 10.90 5.71 -5.05
CA GLN A 132 12.10 6.20 -5.73
C GLN A 132 13.26 5.22 -5.49
N LEU A 133 14.04 4.99 -6.54
CA LEU A 133 15.18 4.07 -6.54
C LEU A 133 16.38 4.77 -7.15
N SER A 134 17.55 4.55 -6.56
CA SER A 134 18.83 5.05 -7.06
C SER A 134 19.76 3.87 -7.36
N ASP A 135 20.67 3.53 -6.46
CA ASP A 135 21.55 2.38 -6.61
C ASP A 135 21.26 1.27 -5.59
N TYR A 136 21.97 0.15 -5.73
CA TYR A 136 21.85 -0.97 -4.80
C TYR A 136 22.37 -0.66 -3.39
N LEU A 137 23.31 0.28 -3.24
CA LEU A 137 23.86 0.64 -1.92
C LEU A 137 22.83 1.43 -1.11
N THR A 138 22.08 2.30 -1.77
CA THR A 138 21.08 3.19 -1.21
C THR A 138 19.74 2.49 -1.04
N ASN A 139 19.29 1.76 -2.07
CA ASN A 139 18.01 1.05 -2.07
C ASN A 139 18.21 -0.46 -2.36
N PRO A 140 18.95 -1.20 -1.51
CA PRO A 140 19.12 -2.63 -1.66
C PRO A 140 17.76 -3.28 -1.47
N GLY A 141 17.28 -4.04 -2.44
CA GLY A 141 15.99 -4.68 -2.23
C GLY A 141 16.02 -5.78 -1.16
N GLY A 142 14.84 -6.35 -0.95
CA GLY A 142 14.54 -7.18 0.20
C GLY A 142 13.34 -6.60 0.93
N ILE A 143 13.00 -7.11 2.11
CA ILE A 143 11.80 -6.68 2.82
C ILE A 143 12.04 -5.35 3.55
N TYR A 144 11.11 -4.41 3.39
CA TYR A 144 11.07 -3.15 4.13
C TYR A 144 9.79 -3.09 4.95
N ASN A 145 9.92 -2.72 6.22
CA ASN A 145 8.83 -2.65 7.18
C ASN A 145 8.66 -1.23 7.71
N GLY A 146 7.43 -0.87 8.05
CA GLY A 146 7.11 0.41 8.64
C GLY A 146 5.64 0.48 9.01
N THR A 147 5.22 1.62 9.53
CA THR A 147 3.84 1.87 9.94
C THR A 147 3.21 2.93 9.05
N MET A 148 1.90 2.80 8.85
CA MET A 148 1.10 3.74 8.08
C MET A 148 -0.13 4.14 8.90
N THR A 149 -0.47 5.42 8.85
CA THR A 149 -1.72 5.94 9.40
C THR A 149 -2.74 6.10 8.29
N LEU A 150 -3.88 5.43 8.41
CA LEU A 150 -5.03 5.57 7.53
C LEU A 150 -6.16 6.24 8.31
N THR A 151 -6.68 7.37 7.82
CA THR A 151 -7.83 8.02 8.46
C THR A 151 -9.11 7.58 7.77
N ILE A 152 -10.12 7.24 8.58
CA ILE A 152 -11.41 6.73 8.13
C ILE A 152 -12.49 7.67 8.67
N VAL A 153 -13.35 8.19 7.79
CA VAL A 153 -14.45 9.09 8.14
C VAL A 153 -15.77 8.37 7.90
N TYR A 154 -16.65 8.41 8.89
CA TYR A 154 -17.94 7.72 8.88
C TYR A 154 -19.01 8.49 9.66
N GLU A 155 -20.28 8.21 9.34
CA GLU A 155 -21.48 8.73 10.00
C GLU A 155 -22.44 7.59 10.41
#